data_AF-A0A5E4KZE9-F1
#
_entry.id   AF-A0A5E4KZE9-F1
#
_cell.length_a   1.000
_cell.length_b   1.000
_cell.length_c   1.000
_cell.angle_alpha   90.00
_cell.angle_beta   90.00
_cell.angle_gamma   90.00
#
_symmetry.space_group_name_H-M   'P 1'
#
loop_
_entity.id
_entity.type
_entity.pdbx_description
1 polymer ?
#
loop_
_entity_poly.entity_id
_entity_poly.type
_entity_poly.pdbx_seq_one_letter_code
_entity_poly.pdbx_strand_id
1 'polypeptide(L)'
;MPSFDITEKRPLINIFKLSGAYYFKYFFDDPDLFRELEPFYEKQRYRFKMATAGERNKVMKILDMKGYDPTMIEDSAPYTVEISKYAKYGELLKNSVESYPMRDKIVFIMKDMAWVEQALAMGATMRNK
;
A
#
# COMPACT_ATOMS: atom_id res chain seq x y z
N MET A 1 40.75 -4.03 3.76
CA MET A 1 39.68 -3.82 2.76
C MET A 1 38.41 -3.48 3.53
N PRO A 2 37.75 -2.34 3.30
CA PRO A 2 36.46 -2.09 3.91
C PRO A 2 35.41 -2.92 3.19
N SER A 3 34.75 -3.82 3.91
CA SER A 3 33.51 -4.45 3.49
C SER A 3 32.44 -3.37 3.44
N PHE A 4 32.12 -2.92 2.23
CA PHE A 4 30.89 -2.16 2.02
C PHE A 4 29.74 -3.14 2.19
N ASP A 5 29.20 -3.23 3.42
CA ASP A 5 27.85 -3.72 3.64
C ASP A 5 26.89 -2.71 2.99
N ILE A 6 26.77 -2.77 1.66
CA ILE A 6 25.60 -2.27 0.97
C ILE A 6 24.54 -3.30 1.28
N THR A 7 23.94 -3.22 2.46
CA THR A 7 22.65 -3.87 2.70
C THR A 7 21.69 -3.24 1.70
N GLU A 8 21.48 -3.88 0.55
CA GLU A 8 20.45 -3.48 -0.40
C GLU A 8 19.15 -3.33 0.40
N LYS A 9 18.66 -2.10 0.51
CA LYS A 9 17.43 -1.83 1.26
C LYS A 9 16.31 -2.57 0.54
N ARG A 10 15.83 -3.65 1.17
CA ARG A 10 14.70 -4.44 0.70
C ARG A 10 13.50 -3.52 0.45
N PRO A 11 12.75 -3.68 -0.65
CA PRO A 11 11.60 -2.83 -0.92
C PRO A 11 10.54 -2.98 0.18
N LEU A 12 10.17 -1.87 0.80
CA LEU A 12 9.17 -1.81 1.86
C LEU A 12 7.76 -2.03 1.28
N ILE A 13 6.98 -2.92 1.88
CA ILE A 13 5.57 -3.12 1.57
C ILE A 13 4.74 -2.90 2.84
N ASN A 14 3.98 -1.80 2.87
CA ASN A 14 3.06 -1.52 3.97
C ASN A 14 1.77 -2.33 3.82
N ILE A 15 1.46 -3.11 4.84
CA ILE A 15 0.23 -3.90 4.96
C ILE A 15 -0.68 -3.22 5.99
N PHE A 16 -1.77 -2.64 5.51
CA PHE A 16 -2.73 -1.88 6.30
C PHE A 16 -3.83 -2.76 6.86
N LYS A 17 -4.09 -2.65 8.17
CA LYS A 17 -5.26 -3.24 8.80
C LYS A 17 -6.46 -2.29 8.65
N LEU A 18 -7.41 -2.65 7.80
CA LEU A 18 -8.60 -1.84 7.48
C LEU A 18 -9.87 -2.67 7.65
N SER A 19 -10.84 -2.17 8.40
CA SER A 19 -12.18 -2.80 8.55
C SER A 19 -12.15 -4.31 8.87
N GLY A 20 -11.19 -4.75 9.69
CA GLY A 20 -11.05 -6.15 10.11
C GLY A 20 -10.28 -7.07 9.16
N ALA A 21 -9.81 -6.56 8.01
CA ALA A 21 -8.96 -7.29 7.06
C ALA A 21 -7.64 -6.55 6.82
N TYR A 22 -6.75 -7.16 6.05
CA TYR A 22 -5.42 -6.63 5.76
C TYR A 22 -5.26 -6.39 4.26
N TYR A 23 -4.66 -5.26 3.90
CA TYR A 23 -4.54 -4.83 2.51
C TYR A 23 -3.17 -4.26 2.22
N PHE A 24 -2.64 -4.56 1.05
CA PHE A 24 -1.50 -3.82 0.50
C PHE A 24 -1.64 -3.71 -1.01
N LYS A 25 -0.87 -2.81 -1.61
CA LYS A 25 -0.84 -2.61 -3.05
C LYS A 25 0.60 -2.54 -3.51
N TYR A 26 0.96 -3.47 -4.38
CA TYR A 26 2.28 -3.53 -4.97
C TYR A 26 2.17 -4.13 -6.37
N PHE A 27 3.03 -3.67 -7.29
CA PHE A 27 3.15 -4.23 -8.62
C PHE A 27 4.41 -5.10 -8.65
N PHE A 28 4.23 -6.40 -8.80
CA PHE A 28 5.35 -7.36 -8.85
C PHE A 28 5.79 -7.55 -10.30
N ASP A 29 7.08 -7.32 -10.56
CA ASP A 29 7.69 -7.65 -11.85
C ASP A 29 7.96 -9.16 -12.00
N ASP A 30 8.11 -9.87 -10.88
CA ASP A 30 8.27 -11.34 -10.83
C ASP A 30 6.91 -12.04 -11.03
N PRO A 31 6.67 -12.72 -12.17
CA PRO A 31 5.41 -13.39 -12.46
C PRO A 31 5.14 -14.60 -11.55
N ASP A 32 6.19 -15.28 -11.08
CA ASP A 32 6.06 -16.46 -10.23
C ASP A 32 5.67 -16.04 -8.81
N LEU A 33 6.25 -14.94 -8.30
CA LEU A 33 5.79 -14.32 -7.06
C LEU A 33 4.33 -13.87 -7.16
N PHE A 34 3.96 -13.21 -8.27
CA PHE A 34 2.56 -12.80 -8.46
C PHE A 34 1.61 -14.00 -8.44
N ARG A 35 1.94 -15.10 -9.12
CA ARG A 35 1.13 -16.34 -9.13
C ARG A 35 0.96 -16.93 -7.73
N GLU A 36 2.01 -16.92 -6.92
CA GLU A 36 1.96 -17.41 -5.54
C GLU A 36 1.01 -16.57 -4.66
N LEU A 37 0.95 -15.25 -4.93
CA LEU A 37 0.08 -14.30 -4.22
C LEU A 37 -1.28 -14.09 -4.88
N GLU A 38 -1.52 -14.60 -6.09
CA GLU A 38 -2.77 -14.42 -6.86
C GLU A 38 -4.03 -14.80 -6.07
N PRO A 39 -4.03 -15.87 -5.22
CA PRO A 39 -5.21 -16.18 -4.39
C PRO A 39 -5.66 -15.04 -3.47
N PHE A 40 -4.76 -14.11 -3.13
CA PHE A 40 -5.04 -12.94 -2.29
C PHE A 40 -5.29 -11.68 -3.11
N TYR A 41 -5.26 -11.73 -4.45
CA TYR A 41 -5.36 -10.55 -5.30
C TYR A 41 -6.81 -10.19 -5.66
N GLU A 42 -7.23 -8.98 -5.26
CA GLU A 42 -8.53 -8.40 -5.57
C GLU A 42 -8.49 -7.60 -6.88
N LYS A 43 -8.76 -8.28 -8.01
CA LYS A 43 -8.70 -7.72 -9.37
C LYS A 43 -9.52 -6.43 -9.55
N GLN A 44 -10.68 -6.32 -8.88
CA GLN A 44 -11.55 -5.14 -8.99
C GLN A 44 -10.91 -3.85 -8.46
N ARG A 45 -10.00 -3.97 -7.48
CA ARG A 45 -9.36 -2.82 -6.81
C ARG A 45 -7.84 -2.78 -6.98
N TYR A 46 -7.29 -3.74 -7.73
CA TYR A 46 -5.87 -3.88 -8.03
C TYR A 46 -5.02 -3.85 -6.75
N ARG A 47 -5.42 -4.63 -5.75
CA ARG A 47 -4.77 -4.71 -4.44
C ARG A 47 -4.83 -6.13 -3.90
N PHE A 48 -4.01 -6.44 -2.91
CA PHE A 48 -4.06 -7.71 -2.20
C PHE A 48 -4.92 -7.55 -0.94
N LYS A 49 -5.71 -8.58 -0.63
CA LYS A 49 -6.61 -8.67 0.52
C LYS A 49 -6.37 -9.98 1.25
N MET A 50 -6.11 -9.90 2.54
CA MET A 50 -6.05 -11.05 3.44
C MET A 50 -7.15 -10.88 4.49
N ALA A 51 -8.11 -11.79 4.52
CA ALA A 51 -9.27 -11.72 5.41
C ALA A 51 -8.90 -12.09 6.84
N THR A 52 -7.88 -12.93 7.04
CA THR A 52 -7.48 -13.42 8.36
C THR A 52 -6.02 -13.10 8.71
N ALA A 53 -5.70 -13.13 10.00
CA ALA A 53 -4.31 -13.00 10.46
C ALA A 53 -3.41 -14.15 9.96
N GLY A 54 -3.97 -15.36 9.80
CA GLY A 54 -3.23 -16.51 9.28
C GLY A 54 -2.82 -16.32 7.81
N GLU A 55 -3.75 -15.86 6.97
CA GLU A 55 -3.46 -15.50 5.58
C GLU A 55 -2.44 -14.37 5.48
N ARG A 56 -2.59 -13.33 6.30
CA ARG A 56 -1.63 -12.22 6.39
C ARG A 56 -0.23 -12.72 6.74
N ASN A 57 -0.10 -13.58 7.75
CA ASN A 57 1.20 -14.13 8.15
C ASN A 57 1.84 -14.96 7.04
N LYS A 58 1.04 -15.76 6.32
CA LYS A 58 1.51 -16.52 5.15
C LYS A 58 2.06 -15.58 4.08
N VAL A 59 1.31 -14.54 3.72
CA VAL A 59 1.74 -13.56 2.70
C VAL A 59 3.00 -12.81 3.13
N MET A 60 3.08 -12.34 4.38
CA MET A 60 4.29 -11.68 4.89
C MET A 60 5.53 -12.59 4.78
N LYS A 61 5.39 -13.88 5.10
CA LYS A 61 6.49 -14.83 4.97
C LYS A 61 6.94 -15.02 3.52
N ILE A 62 5.99 -15.11 2.57
CA ILE A 62 6.31 -15.20 1.13
C ILE A 62 7.08 -13.96 0.69
N LEU A 63 6.63 -12.76 1.07
CA LEU A 63 7.28 -11.50 0.73
C LEU A 63 8.70 -11.40 1.31
N ASP A 64 8.88 -11.74 2.59
CA ASP A 64 10.20 -11.72 3.25
C ASP A 64 11.17 -12.71 2.59
N MET A 65 10.72 -13.93 2.30
CA MET A 65 11.53 -14.94 1.58
C MET A 65 11.92 -14.49 0.17
N LYS A 66 11.17 -13.56 -0.43
CA LYS A 66 11.40 -13.01 -1.76
C LYS A 66 12.16 -11.67 -1.74
N GLY A 67 12.68 -11.28 -0.57
CA GLY A 67 13.54 -10.10 -0.42
C GLY A 67 12.80 -8.78 -0.24
N TYR A 68 11.52 -8.81 0.09
CA TYR A 68 10.76 -7.63 0.48
C TYR A 68 10.80 -7.42 2.00
N ASP A 69 10.46 -6.21 2.44
CA ASP A 69 10.30 -5.87 3.85
C ASP A 69 8.81 -5.57 4.14
N PRO A 70 7.98 -6.58 4.46
CA PRO A 70 6.58 -6.36 4.75
C PRO A 70 6.39 -5.80 6.17
N THR A 71 5.81 -4.61 6.28
CA THR A 71 5.54 -3.96 7.57
C THR A 71 4.03 -3.84 7.84
N MET A 72 3.62 -4.16 9.06
CA MET A 72 2.22 -4.00 9.49
C MET A 72 1.93 -2.55 9.89
N ILE A 73 0.88 -1.97 9.32
CA ILE A 73 0.37 -0.64 9.65
C ILE A 73 -1.01 -0.77 10.29
N GLU A 74 -1.08 -0.57 11.60
CA GLU A 74 -2.35 -0.61 12.34
C GLU A 74 -3.12 0.71 12.28
N ASP A 75 -2.42 1.84 12.32
CA ASP A 75 -3.00 3.17 12.13
C ASP A 75 -2.70 3.70 10.74
N SER A 76 -3.74 3.83 9.92
CA SER A 76 -3.65 4.36 8.56
C SER A 76 -3.71 5.89 8.50
N ALA A 77 -3.98 6.58 9.61
CA ALA A 77 -4.12 8.04 9.63
C ALA A 77 -2.92 8.79 9.02
N PRO A 78 -1.65 8.41 9.28
CA PRO A 78 -0.49 9.06 8.65
C PRO A 78 -0.42 8.90 7.13
N TYR A 79 -1.11 7.91 6.58
CA TYR A 79 -1.14 7.60 5.16
C TYR A 79 -2.42 8.10 4.47
N THR A 80 -3.30 8.76 5.21
CA THR A 80 -4.62 9.16 4.71
C THR A 80 -4.61 10.62 4.27
N VAL A 81 -4.92 10.82 3.00
CA VAL A 81 -5.01 12.14 2.37
C VAL A 81 -6.38 12.33 1.73
N GLU A 82 -6.77 13.58 1.54
CA GLU A 82 -7.97 13.94 0.81
C GLU A 82 -7.69 15.02 -0.24
N ILE A 83 -8.35 14.94 -1.38
CA ILE A 83 -8.22 15.91 -2.48
C ILE A 83 -9.60 16.20 -3.06
N SER A 84 -9.77 17.37 -3.67
CA SER A 84 -11.01 17.70 -4.39
C SER A 84 -11.32 16.65 -5.47
N LYS A 85 -12.59 16.22 -5.56
CA LYS A 85 -13.04 15.31 -6.63
C LYS A 85 -12.98 15.92 -8.03
N TYR A 86 -12.75 17.22 -8.13
CA TYR A 86 -12.58 17.94 -9.40
C TYR A 86 -11.11 18.05 -9.82
N ALA A 87 -10.16 17.66 -8.97
CA ALA A 87 -8.74 17.64 -9.27
C ALA A 87 -8.37 16.43 -10.16
N LYS A 88 -7.19 16.47 -10.78
CA LYS A 88 -6.62 15.31 -11.47
C LYS A 88 -5.93 14.38 -10.46
N TYR A 89 -6.67 13.38 -9.96
CA TYR A 89 -6.19 12.45 -8.92
C TYR A 89 -5.87 11.03 -9.43
N GLY A 90 -5.84 10.81 -10.76
CA GLY A 90 -5.68 9.47 -11.33
C GLY A 90 -4.40 8.73 -10.89
N GLU A 91 -3.31 9.45 -10.65
CA GLU A 91 -2.07 8.88 -10.13
C GLU A 91 -2.19 8.43 -8.67
N LEU A 92 -2.96 9.17 -7.86
CA LEU A 92 -3.21 8.82 -6.47
C LEU A 92 -3.99 7.51 -6.37
N LEU A 93 -5.00 7.32 -7.24
CA LEU A 93 -5.79 6.09 -7.30
C LEU A 93 -4.93 4.85 -7.62
N LYS A 94 -3.94 5.00 -8.52
CA LYS A 94 -3.00 3.91 -8.84
C LYS A 94 -2.12 3.54 -7.66
N ASN A 95 -1.88 4.46 -6.73
CA ASN A 95 -0.95 4.29 -5.62
C ASN A 95 -1.60 4.33 -4.24
N SER A 96 -2.92 4.22 -4.18
CA SER A 96 -3.69 4.06 -2.96
C SER A 96 -4.13 2.61 -2.75
N VAL A 97 -4.05 2.14 -1.51
CA VAL A 97 -4.56 0.83 -1.06
C VAL A 97 -6.08 0.86 -0.93
N GLU A 98 -6.64 2.01 -0.56
CA GLU A 98 -8.08 2.22 -0.43
C GLU A 98 -8.43 3.64 -0.86
N SER A 99 -9.62 3.81 -1.43
CA SER A 99 -10.12 5.13 -1.82
C SER A 99 -11.64 5.18 -1.77
N TYR A 100 -12.21 6.27 -1.29
CA TYR A 100 -13.66 6.45 -1.26
C TYR A 100 -14.05 7.93 -1.40
N PRO A 101 -15.17 8.22 -2.11
CA PRO A 101 -15.68 9.58 -2.22
C PRO A 101 -16.27 10.06 -0.89
N MET A 102 -16.07 11.34 -0.58
CA MET A 102 -16.63 12.00 0.59
C MET A 102 -17.03 13.44 0.22
N ARG A 103 -18.34 13.66 -0.02
CA ARG A 103 -18.90 14.95 -0.46
C ARG A 103 -18.27 15.48 -1.76
N ASP A 104 -17.47 16.55 -1.66
CA ASP A 104 -16.73 17.21 -2.72
C ASP A 104 -15.26 16.78 -2.79
N LYS A 105 -14.87 15.81 -1.96
CA LYS A 105 -13.52 15.26 -1.86
C LYS A 105 -13.49 13.77 -2.16
N ILE A 106 -12.29 13.26 -2.40
CA ILE A 106 -11.96 11.84 -2.43
C ILE A 106 -10.87 11.61 -1.41
N VAL A 107 -11.05 10.59 -0.60
CA VAL A 107 -10.11 10.19 0.44
C VAL A 107 -9.32 9.01 -0.10
N PHE A 108 -8.00 9.03 0.11
CA PHE A 108 -7.07 7.98 -0.27
C PHE A 108 -6.27 7.53 0.94
N ILE A 109 -6.09 6.22 1.08
CA ILE A 109 -5.06 5.63 1.95
C ILE A 109 -3.91 5.24 1.03
N MET A 110 -2.82 6.01 1.06
CA MET A 110 -1.66 5.83 0.19
C MET A 110 -0.87 4.58 0.58
N LYS A 111 -0.21 3.93 -0.39
CA LYS A 111 0.56 2.71 -0.14
C LYS A 111 1.84 2.94 0.67
N ASP A 112 2.41 4.14 0.63
CA ASP A 112 3.63 4.52 1.33
C ASP A 112 3.69 6.04 1.58
N MET A 113 4.67 6.49 2.37
CA MET A 113 4.86 7.91 2.71
C MET A 113 5.32 8.75 1.51
N ALA A 114 6.07 8.18 0.56
CA ALA A 114 6.48 8.92 -0.63
C ALA A 114 5.25 9.33 -1.45
N TRP A 115 4.24 8.48 -1.50
CA TRP A 115 2.96 8.79 -2.13
C TRP A 115 2.08 9.74 -1.30
N VAL A 116 2.21 9.77 0.01
CA VAL A 116 1.60 10.83 0.84
C VAL A 116 2.21 12.18 0.46
N GLU A 117 3.53 12.30 0.43
CA GLU A 117 4.23 13.53 0.05
C GLU A 117 3.87 13.97 -1.37
N GLN A 118 3.85 13.03 -2.32
CA GLN A 118 3.42 13.30 -3.70
C GLN A 118 1.96 13.78 -3.75
N ALA A 119 1.06 13.20 -2.95
CA ALA A 119 -0.32 13.65 -2.89
C ALA A 119 -0.43 15.09 -2.38
N LEU A 120 0.33 15.44 -1.35
CA LEU A 120 0.39 16.81 -0.84
C LEU A 120 0.93 17.78 -1.90
N ALA A 121 1.95 17.39 -2.66
CA ALA A 121 2.48 18.17 -3.78
C ALA A 121 1.44 18.35 -4.91
N MET A 122 0.52 17.40 -5.08
CA MET A 122 -0.60 17.47 -6.01
C MET A 122 -1.79 18.30 -5.50
N GLY A 123 -1.69 18.90 -4.31
CA GLY A 123 -2.75 19.72 -3.70
C GLY A 123 -3.75 18.93 -2.85
N ALA A 124 -3.43 17.69 -2.47
CA ALA A 124 -4.14 17.01 -1.40
C ALA A 124 -3.77 17.61 -0.03
N THR A 125 -4.59 17.31 0.97
CA THR A 125 -4.33 17.67 2.37
C THR A 125 -4.36 16.41 3.23
N MET A 126 -3.58 16.41 4.31
CA MET A 126 -3.69 15.36 5.33
C MET A 126 -5.10 15.32 5.89
N ARG A 127 -5.66 14.11 5.99
CA ARG A 127 -6.95 13.92 6.65
C ARG A 127 -6.72 13.82 8.16
N ASN A 128 -6.85 14.94 8.84
CA ASN A 128 -6.92 14.93 10.30
C ASN A 128 -8.28 14.34 10.71
N LYS A 129 -8.25 13.36 11.62
CA LYS A 129 -9.45 12.75 12.21
C LYS A 129 -10.34 13.80 12.87
#